data_AF-A0A9E2XU90-F1
#
_entry.id   AF-A0A9E2XU90-F1
#
_cell.length_a   1.000
_cell.length_b   1.000
_cell.length_c   1.000
_cell.angle_alpha   90.00
_cell.angle_beta   90.00
_cell.angle_gamma   90.00
#
_symmetry.space_group_name_H-M   'P 1'
#
loop_
_entity.id
_entity.type
_entity.pdbx_description
1 polymer ?
#
loop_
_entity_poly.entity_id
_entity_poly.type
_entity_poly.pdbx_seq_one_letter_code
_entity_poly.pdbx_strand_id
1 'polypeptide(L)'
;MQSETIFKGATRPAMKFGIPLVPLVVLFGAGVLLIVWSGTLLSWWITLGIASSIVPALLWMRIVTAKDDQRFLQIFIALKLHRHDRNHSLWRARSYAPTLYRGARDAWNR
;
A
#
# COMPACT_ATOMS: atom_id res chain seq x y z
N MET A 1 -3.83 -21.99 -26.62
CA MET A 1 -3.43 -21.49 -25.27
C MET A 1 -4.31 -22.18 -24.25
N GLN A 2 -3.75 -23.09 -23.46
CA GLN A 2 -4.49 -23.75 -22.38
C GLN A 2 -4.74 -22.73 -21.25
N SER A 3 -6.00 -22.60 -20.84
CA SER A 3 -6.43 -21.75 -19.73
C SER A 3 -6.01 -22.39 -18.41
N GLU A 4 -4.76 -22.16 -17.99
CA GLU A 4 -4.31 -22.43 -16.62
C GLU A 4 -5.19 -21.61 -15.66
N THR A 5 -6.05 -22.31 -14.91
CA THR A 5 -6.95 -21.66 -13.97
C THR A 5 -6.17 -21.35 -12.70
N ILE A 6 -5.49 -20.20 -12.69
CA ILE A 6 -4.77 -19.75 -11.49
C ILE A 6 -5.79 -19.59 -10.36
N PHE A 7 -5.61 -20.37 -9.30
CA PHE A 7 -6.46 -20.32 -8.12
C PHE A 7 -6.22 -18.99 -7.39
N LYS A 8 -7.05 -17.99 -7.69
CA LYS A 8 -6.91 -16.62 -7.18
C LYS A 8 -6.87 -16.52 -5.65
N GLY A 9 -7.45 -17.50 -4.95
CA GLY A 9 -7.40 -17.60 -3.50
C GLY A 9 -5.97 -17.75 -2.93
N ALA A 10 -5.05 -18.34 -3.67
CA ALA A 10 -3.67 -18.57 -3.20
C ALA A 10 -2.80 -17.31 -3.23
N THR A 11 -3.19 -16.28 -3.99
CA THR A 11 -2.44 -15.03 -4.12
C THR A 11 -3.16 -13.82 -3.49
N ARG A 12 -4.38 -14.01 -2.99
CA ARG A 12 -5.17 -12.94 -2.38
C ARG A 12 -4.54 -12.50 -1.05
N PRO A 13 -4.35 -11.19 -0.81
CA PRO A 13 -3.88 -10.71 0.48
C PRO A 13 -4.92 -11.01 1.58
N ALA A 14 -4.49 -11.07 2.83
CA ALA A 14 -5.41 -11.19 3.96
C ALA A 14 -6.33 -9.95 4.03
N MET A 15 -7.66 -10.16 4.10
CA MET A 15 -8.66 -9.08 4.08
C MET A 15 -9.75 -9.26 5.12
N LYS A 16 -10.29 -8.16 5.64
CA LYS A 16 -11.45 -8.11 6.53
C LYS A 16 -12.49 -7.14 5.95
N PHE A 17 -13.76 -7.57 5.85
CA PHE A 17 -14.84 -6.80 5.22
C PHE A 17 -14.54 -6.28 3.80
N GLY A 18 -13.71 -7.00 3.04
CA GLY A 18 -13.29 -6.60 1.69
C GLY A 18 -12.20 -5.53 1.64
N ILE A 19 -11.53 -5.24 2.76
CA ILE A 19 -10.39 -4.32 2.84
C ILE A 19 -9.13 -5.11 3.24
N PRO A 20 -7.98 -4.90 2.58
CA PRO A 20 -6.76 -5.60 2.95
C PRO A 20 -6.26 -5.21 4.34
N LEU A 21 -5.77 -6.20 5.09
CA LEU A 21 -5.48 -6.07 6.52
C LEU A 21 -4.34 -5.09 6.81
N VAL A 22 -3.30 -5.07 5.96
CA VAL A 22 -2.18 -4.13 6.10
C VAL A 22 -2.64 -2.66 5.94
N PRO A 23 -3.33 -2.24 4.85
CA PRO A 23 -3.96 -0.93 4.75
C PRO A 23 -4.87 -0.58 5.92
N LEU A 24 -5.66 -1.54 6.42
CA LEU A 24 -6.56 -1.34 7.55
C LEU A 24 -5.79 -0.97 8.83
N VAL A 25 -4.74 -1.74 9.14
CA VAL A 25 -3.88 -1.48 10.31
C VAL A 25 -3.16 -0.14 10.18
N VAL A 26 -2.67 0.20 8.98
CA VAL A 26 -2.02 1.50 8.74
C VAL A 26 -3.01 2.65 8.94
N LEU A 27 -4.24 2.54 8.41
CA LEU A 27 -5.27 3.57 8.56
C LEU A 27 -5.62 3.82 10.02
N PHE A 28 -5.94 2.77 10.79
CA PHE A 28 -6.30 2.92 12.19
C PHE A 28 -5.11 3.27 13.07
N GLY A 29 -3.95 2.65 12.87
CA GLY A 29 -2.74 2.95 13.64
C GLY A 29 -2.29 4.39 13.47
N ALA A 30 -2.20 4.88 12.22
CA ALA A 30 -1.89 6.28 11.95
C ALA A 30 -3.03 7.20 12.42
N GLY A 31 -4.29 6.81 12.19
CA GLY A 31 -5.46 7.59 12.62
C GLY A 31 -5.51 7.83 14.12
N VAL A 32 -5.24 6.79 14.94
CA VAL A 32 -5.17 6.91 16.41
C VAL A 32 -4.05 7.85 16.82
N LEU A 33 -2.85 7.71 16.24
CA LEU A 33 -1.75 8.62 16.54
C LEU A 33 -2.12 10.08 16.19
N LEU A 34 -2.68 10.31 15.00
CA LEU A 34 -3.12 11.64 14.59
C LEU A 34 -4.21 12.20 15.51
N ILE A 35 -5.16 11.38 15.94
CA ILE A 35 -6.23 11.77 16.89
C ILE A 35 -5.63 12.18 18.24
N VAL A 36 -4.75 11.36 18.81
CA VAL A 36 -4.12 11.64 20.10
C VAL A 36 -3.32 12.94 20.04
N TRP A 37 -2.41 13.06 19.07
CA TRP A 37 -1.53 14.22 18.98
C TRP A 37 -2.27 15.50 18.57
N SER A 38 -3.24 15.43 17.65
CA SER A 38 -4.04 16.61 17.26
C SER A 38 -4.93 17.09 18.40
N GLY A 39 -5.50 16.18 19.18
CA GLY A 39 -6.35 16.51 20.32
C GLY A 39 -5.54 17.15 21.46
N THR A 40 -4.31 16.70 21.68
CA THR A 40 -3.44 17.26 22.73
C THR A 40 -2.75 18.55 22.32
N LEU A 41 -2.31 18.69 21.06
CA LEU A 41 -1.43 19.79 20.64
C LEU A 41 -2.12 20.91 19.86
N LEU A 42 -3.23 20.62 19.17
CA LEU A 42 -3.84 21.58 18.25
C LEU A 42 -5.26 21.97 18.69
N SER A 43 -6.24 21.09 18.48
CA SER A 43 -7.66 21.39 18.72
C SER A 43 -8.52 20.15 18.57
N TRP A 44 -9.53 20.04 19.44
CA TRP A 44 -10.54 19.00 19.38
C TRP A 44 -11.31 18.96 18.04
N TRP A 45 -11.49 20.12 17.38
CA TRP A 45 -12.16 20.18 16.07
C TRP A 45 -11.38 19.44 14.97
N ILE A 46 -10.05 19.49 15.03
CA ILE A 46 -9.19 18.78 14.07
C ILE A 46 -9.27 17.28 14.31
N THR A 47 -9.32 16.87 15.58
CA THR A 47 -9.53 15.47 15.95
C THR A 47 -10.83 14.91 15.40
N LEU A 48 -11.94 15.67 15.50
CA LEU A 48 -13.22 15.30 14.89
C LEU A 48 -13.13 15.20 13.35
N GLY A 49 -12.41 16.14 12.72
CA GLY A 49 -12.12 16.08 11.29
C GLY A 49 -11.38 14.78 10.89
N ILE A 50 -10.33 14.41 11.63
CA ILE A 50 -9.58 13.18 11.38
C ILE A 50 -10.47 11.96 11.60
N ALA A 51 -11.19 11.89 12.71
CA ALA A 51 -12.06 10.76 13.03
C ALA A 51 -13.17 10.57 11.95
N SER A 52 -13.81 11.66 11.53
CA SER A 52 -14.83 11.61 10.47
C SER A 52 -14.25 11.19 9.12
N SER A 53 -12.97 11.51 8.83
CA SER A 53 -12.30 11.11 7.58
C SER A 53 -12.01 9.61 7.45
N ILE A 54 -12.04 8.86 8.56
CA ILE A 54 -11.81 7.40 8.55
C ILE A 54 -12.91 6.69 7.77
N VAL A 55 -14.16 7.11 7.92
CA VAL A 55 -15.31 6.49 7.22
C VAL A 55 -15.19 6.57 5.69
N PRO A 56 -15.01 7.75 5.06
CA PRO A 56 -14.84 7.83 3.62
C PRO A 56 -13.57 7.10 3.15
N ALA A 57 -12.50 7.08 3.95
CA ALA A 57 -11.30 6.30 3.62
C ALA A 57 -11.61 4.79 3.54
N LEU A 58 -12.36 4.23 4.51
CA LEU A 58 -12.77 2.83 4.49
C LEU A 58 -13.68 2.50 3.29
N LEU A 59 -14.63 3.38 2.98
CA LEU A 59 -15.51 3.21 1.82
C LEU A 59 -14.71 3.21 0.51
N TRP A 60 -13.79 4.15 0.37
CA TRP A 60 -12.90 4.21 -0.78
C TRP A 60 -12.05 2.94 -0.92
N MET A 61 -11.44 2.48 0.17
CA MET A 61 -10.67 1.22 0.18
C MET A 61 -11.52 0.03 -0.27
N ARG A 62 -12.77 -0.05 0.19
CA ARG A 62 -13.69 -1.11 -0.21
C ARG A 62 -14.05 -1.04 -1.70
N ILE A 63 -14.33 0.14 -2.23
CA ILE A 63 -14.65 0.33 -3.66
C ILE A 63 -13.47 -0.09 -4.54
N VAL A 64 -12.26 0.33 -4.19
CA VAL A 64 -11.04 -0.02 -4.94
C VAL A 64 -10.80 -1.52 -4.91
N THR A 65 -10.91 -2.14 -3.74
CA THR A 65 -10.64 -3.57 -3.53
C THR A 65 -11.73 -4.47 -4.13
N ALA A 66 -12.95 -3.95 -4.31
CA ALA A 66 -14.02 -4.67 -5.01
C ALA A 66 -13.70 -4.87 -6.50
N LYS A 67 -12.94 -3.96 -7.11
CA LYS A 67 -12.48 -4.07 -8.51
C LYS A 67 -11.23 -4.94 -8.63
N ASP A 68 -10.25 -4.70 -7.76
CA ASP A 68 -8.98 -5.44 -7.74
C ASP A 68 -8.46 -5.55 -6.30
N ASP A 69 -8.45 -6.78 -5.78
CA ASP A 69 -8.01 -7.11 -4.43
C ASP A 69 -6.50 -6.96 -4.20
N GLN A 70 -5.73 -6.89 -5.28
CA GLN A 70 -4.28 -6.66 -5.25
C GLN A 70 -3.90 -5.20 -5.46
N ARG A 71 -4.86 -4.29 -5.67
CA ARG A 71 -4.57 -2.89 -6.03
C ARG A 71 -3.69 -2.16 -5.01
N PHE A 72 -3.91 -2.38 -3.72
CA PHE A 72 -3.09 -1.78 -2.66
C PHE A 72 -1.65 -2.31 -2.67
N LEU A 73 -1.47 -3.60 -2.94
CA LEU A 73 -0.14 -4.19 -3.07
C LEU A 73 0.59 -3.64 -4.29
N GLN A 74 -0.11 -3.48 -5.43
CA GLN A 74 0.45 -2.85 -6.63
C GLN A 74 0.88 -1.40 -6.36
N ILE A 75 0.05 -0.61 -5.68
CA ILE A 75 0.39 0.78 -5.30
C ILE A 75 1.65 0.79 -4.42
N PHE A 76 1.73 -0.10 -3.43
CA PHE A 76 2.89 -0.22 -2.56
C PHE A 76 4.15 -0.59 -3.35
N ILE A 77 4.08 -1.59 -4.23
CA ILE A 77 5.20 -2.00 -5.09
C ILE A 77 5.61 -0.84 -6.01
N ALA A 78 4.66 -0.15 -6.64
CA ALA A 78 4.94 0.98 -7.52
C ALA A 78 5.64 2.12 -6.77
N LEU A 79 5.15 2.47 -5.57
CA LEU A 79 5.77 3.48 -4.71
C LEU A 79 7.20 3.06 -4.29
N LYS A 80 7.36 1.79 -3.89
CA LYS A 80 8.66 1.22 -3.54
C LYS A 80 9.64 1.33 -4.71
N LEU A 81 9.24 0.88 -5.90
CA LEU A 81 10.06 0.91 -7.10
C LEU A 81 10.41 2.35 -7.52
N HIS A 82 9.46 3.28 -7.42
CA HIS A 82 9.69 4.69 -7.71
C HIS A 82 10.72 5.32 -6.78
N ARG A 83 10.67 5.02 -5.47
CA ARG A 83 11.66 5.51 -4.49
C ARG A 83 13.08 5.01 -4.75
N HIS A 84 13.22 3.83 -5.34
CA HIS A 84 14.52 3.24 -5.68
C HIS A 84 15.04 3.66 -7.06
N ASP A 85 14.27 4.39 -7.85
CA ASP A 85 14.66 4.89 -9.17
C ASP A 85 15.42 6.24 -9.08
N ARG A 86 16.61 6.20 -8.48
CA ARG A 86 17.41 7.44 -8.27
C ARG A 86 18.07 7.96 -9.53
N ASN A 87 18.28 7.10 -10.53
CA ASN A 87 19.08 7.44 -11.71
C ASN A 87 18.22 7.67 -12.97
N HIS A 88 16.92 7.87 -12.78
CA HIS A 88 15.97 8.08 -13.86
C HIS A 88 16.38 9.21 -14.82
N SER A 89 16.96 10.29 -14.29
CA SER A 89 17.36 11.44 -15.11
C SER A 89 18.48 11.11 -16.11
N LEU A 90 19.36 10.17 -15.79
CA LEU A 90 20.47 9.76 -16.64
C LEU A 90 20.05 8.71 -17.67
N TRP A 91 19.28 7.70 -17.23
CA TRP A 91 18.98 6.54 -18.09
C TRP A 91 17.62 6.58 -18.77
N ARG A 92 16.66 7.35 -18.22
CA ARG A 92 15.25 7.42 -18.67
C ARG A 92 14.59 6.04 -18.86
N ALA A 93 15.11 5.01 -18.20
CA ALA A 93 14.69 3.62 -18.31
C ALA A 93 14.83 2.91 -16.96
N ARG A 94 13.99 1.90 -16.74
CA ARG A 94 14.01 1.04 -15.54
C ARG A 94 14.01 -0.42 -15.97
N SER A 95 14.91 -1.20 -15.36
CA SER A 95 14.99 -2.65 -15.56
C SER A 95 14.94 -3.34 -14.20
N TYR A 96 14.08 -4.34 -14.07
CA TYR A 96 13.94 -5.16 -12.87
C TYR A 96 14.16 -6.62 -13.25
N ALA A 97 15.00 -7.32 -12.50
CA ALA A 97 15.25 -8.74 -12.71
C ALA A 97 14.52 -9.55 -11.61
N PRO A 98 13.84 -10.66 -11.96
CA PRO A 98 13.18 -11.51 -10.97
C PRO A 98 14.20 -12.31 -10.14
N THR A 99 15.43 -12.44 -10.62
CA THR A 99 16.51 -13.17 -9.97
C THR A 99 17.73 -12.26 -9.82
N LEU A 100 18.45 -12.44 -8.70
CA LEU A 100 19.75 -11.81 -8.50
C LEU A 100 20.83 -12.74 -9.03
N TYR A 101 21.73 -12.18 -9.84
CA TYR A 101 22.91 -12.90 -10.28
C TYR A 101 23.86 -13.14 -9.09
N ARG A 102 24.60 -14.25 -9.08
CA ARG A 102 25.51 -14.60 -7.98
C ARG A 102 26.55 -13.49 -7.79
N GLY A 103 26.61 -12.90 -6.60
CA GLY A 103 27.51 -11.78 -6.27
C GLY A 103 26.93 -10.39 -6.57
N ALA A 104 25.77 -10.29 -7.23
CA ALA A 104 25.07 -9.03 -7.40
C ALA A 104 24.35 -8.64 -6.10
N ARG A 105 24.25 -7.32 -5.85
CA ARG A 105 23.48 -6.76 -4.75
C ARG A 105 22.21 -6.13 -5.30
N ASP A 106 21.07 -6.48 -4.71
CA ASP A 106 19.83 -5.77 -4.98
C ASP A 106 19.92 -4.35 -4.39
N ALA A 107 19.23 -3.40 -5.00
CA ALA A 107 19.03 -2.06 -4.42
C ALA A 107 18.29 -2.12 -3.07
N TRP A 108 17.66 -3.26 -2.76
CA TRP A 108 16.91 -3.53 -1.54
C TRP A 108 17.77 -3.97 -0.35
N ASN A 109 18.74 -4.89 -0.54
CA ASN A 109 19.57 -5.43 0.54
C ASN A 109 20.95 -4.74 0.58
N ARG A 110 20.97 -3.51 1.09
CA ARG A 110 22.23 -2.80 1.41
C ARG A 110 22.67 -3.06 2.84
#